data_AF-X1ISG3-F1
#
_entry.id   AF-X1ISG3-F1
#
_cell.length_a   1.000
_cell.length_b   1.000
_cell.length_c   1.000
_cell.angle_alpha   90.00
_cell.angle_beta   90.00
_cell.angle_gamma   90.00
#
_symmetry.space_group_name_H-M   'P 1'
#
loop_
_entity.id
_entity.type
_entity.pdbx_description
1 polymer ?
#
loop_
_entity_poly.entity_id
_entity_poly.type
_entity_poly.pdbx_seq_one_letter_code
_entity_poly.pdbx_strand_id
1 'polypeptide(L)'
;MKPKIIKPNFINPFLQPHRDKKITKEEVDNAILNRAKTHKQIVHGSTALKVQIGEYAREPHDIDILTNSPRHHMDKMKDKLDLMAGYDAFGEVVIPLTGAEGEYVYKVVKKAYGPGIDVVDYFAMKKGVKTQRIKGIRYAHWLYAKKKLEQIVTDPQKRNRHMKAREDLRRIDA
;
A
#
# COMPACT_ATOMS: atom_id res chain seq x y z
N MET A 1 -18.13 -18.88 62.09
CA MET A 1 -17.51 -18.72 60.75
C MET A 1 -18.44 -17.86 59.90
N LYS A 2 -17.96 -16.75 59.31
CA LYS A 2 -18.78 -15.89 58.43
C LYS A 2 -18.81 -16.47 57.01
N PRO A 3 -19.97 -16.46 56.31
CA PRO A 3 -20.05 -16.99 54.96
C PRO A 3 -19.28 -16.09 53.98
N LYS A 4 -18.48 -16.71 53.11
CA LYS A 4 -17.77 -16.04 52.01
C LYS A 4 -18.79 -15.69 50.92
N ILE A 5 -19.06 -14.41 50.72
CA ILE A 5 -19.87 -13.92 49.60
C ILE A 5 -19.02 -14.07 48.32
N ILE A 6 -19.43 -15.00 47.45
CA ILE A 6 -18.85 -15.13 46.11
C ILE A 6 -19.42 -13.97 45.28
N LYS A 7 -18.56 -13.03 44.87
CA LYS A 7 -18.98 -11.95 43.97
C LYS A 7 -19.33 -12.56 42.61
N PRO A 8 -20.43 -12.15 41.97
CA PRO A 8 -20.75 -12.61 40.62
C PRO A 8 -19.64 -12.15 39.66
N ASN A 9 -19.23 -13.06 38.78
CA ASN A 9 -18.37 -12.74 37.64
C ASN A 9 -19.02 -11.60 36.85
N PHE A 10 -18.42 -10.41 36.91
CA PHE A 10 -18.72 -9.34 35.98
C PHE A 10 -18.23 -9.78 34.59
N ILE A 11 -19.12 -10.38 33.81
CA ILE A 11 -18.93 -10.49 32.37
C ILE A 11 -18.96 -9.06 31.86
N ASN A 12 -17.80 -8.58 31.40
CA ASN A 12 -17.65 -7.25 30.83
C ASN A 12 -18.60 -7.12 29.62
N PRO A 13 -19.62 -6.26 29.65
CA PRO A 13 -20.59 -6.11 28.55
C PRO A 13 -19.99 -5.53 27.27
N PHE A 14 -18.71 -5.15 27.29
CA PHE A 14 -17.97 -4.67 26.12
C PHE A 14 -17.31 -5.78 25.28
N LEU A 15 -17.40 -7.05 25.67
CA LEU A 15 -17.10 -8.18 24.78
C LEU A 15 -18.35 -8.53 23.96
N GLN A 16 -18.87 -7.58 23.20
CA GLN A 16 -19.72 -7.94 22.08
C GLN A 16 -18.79 -8.56 21.02
N PRO A 17 -19.14 -9.71 20.41
CA PRO A 17 -18.43 -10.15 19.21
C PRO A 17 -18.64 -9.04 18.18
N HIS A 18 -17.56 -8.29 17.89
CA HIS A 18 -17.56 -7.30 16.83
C HIS A 18 -18.08 -7.99 15.58
N ARG A 19 -19.28 -7.61 15.11
CA ARG A 19 -19.75 -8.05 13.79
C ARG A 19 -18.68 -7.59 12.80
N ASP A 20 -18.02 -8.55 12.16
CA ASP A 20 -16.97 -8.30 11.17
C ASP A 20 -17.45 -7.27 10.16
N LYS A 21 -16.99 -6.02 10.29
CA LYS A 21 -17.35 -4.99 9.32
C LYS A 21 -16.55 -5.32 8.07
N LYS A 22 -17.24 -5.84 7.05
CA LYS A 22 -16.63 -6.17 5.76
C LYS A 22 -16.19 -4.89 5.07
N ILE A 23 -14.94 -4.49 5.27
CA ILE A 23 -14.30 -3.39 4.55
C ILE A 23 -14.07 -3.78 3.09
N THR A 24 -14.47 -2.91 2.17
CA THR A 24 -14.33 -3.07 0.72
C THR A 24 -12.94 -2.64 0.24
N LYS A 25 -12.53 -3.08 -0.97
CA LYS A 25 -11.28 -2.61 -1.59
C LYS A 25 -11.29 -1.10 -1.79
N GLU A 26 -12.43 -0.54 -2.22
CA GLU A 26 -12.57 0.90 -2.45
C GLU A 26 -12.38 1.72 -1.17
N GLU A 27 -12.93 1.27 -0.03
CA GLU A 27 -12.70 1.92 1.27
C GLU A 27 -11.23 1.88 1.68
N VAL A 28 -10.55 0.76 1.44
CA VAL A 28 -9.11 0.59 1.69
C VAL A 28 -8.30 1.55 0.81
N ASP A 29 -8.54 1.54 -0.51
CA ASP A 29 -7.86 2.41 -1.47
C ASP A 29 -8.07 3.90 -1.10
N ASN A 30 -9.30 4.28 -0.77
CA ASN A 30 -9.62 5.64 -0.34
C ASN A 30 -8.92 6.03 0.96
N ALA A 31 -8.79 5.12 1.92
CA ALA A 31 -8.05 5.37 3.16
C ALA A 31 -6.56 5.62 2.89
N ILE A 32 -5.98 4.89 1.94
CA ILE A 32 -4.59 5.01 1.51
C ILE A 32 -4.35 6.31 0.76
N LEU A 33 -5.17 6.61 -0.24
CA LEU A 33 -5.08 7.84 -1.03
C LEU A 33 -5.29 9.10 -0.19
N ASN A 34 -6.20 9.06 0.79
CA ASN A 34 -6.38 10.15 1.74
C ASN A 34 -5.15 10.35 2.63
N ARG A 35 -4.49 9.28 3.09
CA ARG A 35 -3.23 9.40 3.84
C ARG A 35 -2.15 10.01 2.96
N ALA A 36 -2.03 9.55 1.71
CA ALA A 36 -1.07 10.08 0.75
C ALA A 36 -1.27 11.58 0.49
N LYS A 37 -2.53 12.03 0.40
CA LYS A 37 -2.90 13.44 0.29
C LYS A 37 -2.47 14.24 1.52
N THR A 38 -2.92 13.83 2.70
CA THR A 38 -2.69 14.55 3.96
C THR A 38 -1.21 14.70 4.29
N HIS A 39 -0.45 13.64 4.10
CA HIS A 39 0.98 13.62 4.42
C HIS A 39 1.88 14.06 3.27
N LYS A 40 1.29 14.56 2.17
CA LYS A 40 2.03 14.95 0.97
C LYS A 40 3.02 13.83 0.62
N GLN A 41 2.53 12.63 0.37
CA GLN A 41 3.31 11.50 -0.16
C GLN A 41 3.21 11.50 -1.70
N ILE A 42 3.87 10.58 -2.40
CA ILE A 42 3.76 10.46 -3.86
C ILE A 42 3.27 9.05 -4.18
N VAL A 43 2.10 8.94 -4.82
CA VAL A 43 1.63 7.68 -5.39
C VAL A 43 2.40 7.42 -6.68
N HIS A 44 2.96 6.23 -6.88
CA HIS A 44 3.69 5.86 -8.10
C HIS A 44 3.20 4.53 -8.69
N GLY A 45 3.98 3.94 -9.60
CA GLY A 45 3.69 2.65 -10.19
C GLY A 45 2.41 2.67 -11.04
N SER A 46 1.67 1.56 -11.02
CA SER A 46 0.48 1.39 -11.87
C SER A 46 -0.66 2.31 -11.49
N THR A 47 -0.86 2.59 -10.21
CA THR A 47 -1.92 3.50 -9.77
C THR A 47 -1.69 4.90 -10.32
N ALA A 48 -0.44 5.38 -10.33
CA ALA A 48 -0.10 6.65 -10.94
C ALA A 48 -0.27 6.66 -12.47
N LEU A 49 0.11 5.56 -13.15
CA LEU A 49 -0.11 5.41 -14.58
C LEU A 49 -1.60 5.40 -14.92
N LYS A 50 -2.41 4.56 -14.27
CA LYS A 50 -3.86 4.45 -14.46
C LYS A 50 -4.57 5.80 -14.33
N VAL A 51 -4.20 6.59 -13.32
CA VAL A 51 -4.81 7.91 -13.11
C VAL A 51 -4.44 8.91 -14.21
N GLN A 52 -3.27 8.76 -14.87
CA GLN A 52 -2.80 9.71 -15.88
C GLN A 52 -3.13 9.32 -17.32
N ILE A 53 -3.07 8.03 -17.65
CA ILE A 53 -3.29 7.51 -19.01
C ILE A 53 -4.55 6.64 -19.14
N GLY A 54 -5.37 6.52 -18.08
CA GLY A 54 -6.68 5.88 -18.16
C GLY A 54 -6.63 4.40 -18.57
N GLU A 55 -7.49 4.03 -19.53
CA GLU A 55 -7.70 2.64 -19.96
C GLU A 55 -6.47 1.98 -20.60
N TYR A 56 -5.52 2.78 -21.08
CA TYR A 56 -4.26 2.27 -21.64
C TYR A 56 -3.40 1.58 -20.57
N ALA A 57 -3.49 2.01 -19.30
CA ALA A 57 -2.78 1.38 -18.20
C ALA A 57 -3.48 0.10 -17.69
N ARG A 58 -2.67 -0.85 -17.23
CA ARG A 58 -3.13 -2.03 -16.49
C ARG A 58 -3.82 -1.65 -15.17
N GLU A 59 -4.75 -2.49 -14.74
CA GLU A 59 -5.43 -2.31 -13.47
C GLU A 59 -4.44 -2.51 -12.30
N PRO A 60 -4.33 -1.56 -11.36
CA PRO A 60 -3.47 -1.71 -10.19
C PRO A 60 -4.07 -2.73 -9.21
N HIS A 61 -3.24 -3.63 -8.69
CA HIS A 61 -3.63 -4.57 -7.64
C HIS A 61 -3.49 -3.95 -6.23
N ASP A 62 -2.45 -3.14 -6.07
CA ASP A 62 -1.98 -2.48 -4.86
C ASP A 62 -1.63 -1.01 -5.14
N ILE A 63 -1.29 -0.26 -4.09
CA ILE A 63 -0.89 1.16 -4.21
C ILE A 63 0.58 1.32 -3.79
N ASP A 64 1.41 1.80 -4.71
CA ASP A 64 2.81 2.12 -4.43
C ASP A 64 2.96 3.58 -3.95
N ILE A 65 3.64 3.83 -2.82
CA ILE A 65 3.82 5.16 -2.22
C ILE A 65 5.28 5.46 -1.89
N LEU A 66 5.79 6.59 -2.38
CA LEU A 66 7.06 7.18 -1.93
C LEU A 66 6.84 8.13 -0.74
N THR A 67 7.62 7.96 0.31
CA THR A 67 7.59 8.81 1.51
C THR A 67 8.96 8.91 2.21
N ASN A 68 9.14 9.95 3.02
CA ASN A 68 10.36 10.13 3.83
C ASN A 68 10.41 9.17 5.04
N SER A 69 9.29 8.57 5.43
CA SER A 69 9.19 7.75 6.65
C SER A 69 8.39 6.45 6.40
N PRO A 70 8.87 5.55 5.51
CA PRO A 70 8.07 4.44 5.00
C PRO A 70 7.57 3.49 6.10
N ARG A 71 8.44 3.09 7.04
CA ARG A 71 8.05 2.28 8.20
C ARG A 71 6.92 2.91 9.01
N HIS A 72 7.10 4.17 9.42
CA HIS A 72 6.06 4.90 10.17
C HIS A 72 4.71 4.96 9.44
N HIS A 73 4.72 5.12 8.12
CA HIS A 73 3.48 5.15 7.35
C HIS A 73 2.84 3.79 7.16
N MET A 74 3.63 2.72 7.06
CA MET A 74 3.15 1.34 7.09
C MET A 74 2.44 1.05 8.42
N ASP A 75 3.11 1.28 9.56
CA ASP A 75 2.56 1.02 10.90
C ASP A 75 1.21 1.73 11.09
N LYS A 76 1.17 3.03 10.76
CA LYS A 76 -0.06 3.83 10.90
C LYS A 76 -1.15 3.49 9.89
N MET A 77 -0.79 2.90 8.75
CA MET A 77 -1.80 2.41 7.81
C MET A 77 -2.40 1.09 8.30
N LYS A 78 -1.57 0.16 8.80
CA LYS A 78 -2.04 -1.09 9.40
C LYS A 78 -3.03 -0.81 10.53
N ASP A 79 -2.64 0.02 11.50
CA ASP A 79 -3.50 0.43 12.62
C ASP A 79 -4.85 0.99 12.14
N LYS A 80 -4.81 1.86 11.12
CA LYS A 80 -6.02 2.49 10.58
C LYS A 80 -6.93 1.47 9.90
N LEU A 81 -6.37 0.56 9.10
CA LEU A 81 -7.15 -0.43 8.37
C LEU A 81 -7.77 -1.48 9.31
N ASP A 82 -7.06 -1.89 10.37
CA ASP A 82 -7.63 -2.75 11.41
C ASP A 82 -8.77 -2.06 12.16
N LEU A 83 -8.60 -0.78 12.51
CA LEU A 83 -9.66 0.01 13.14
C LEU A 83 -10.90 0.11 12.23
N MET A 84 -10.70 0.28 10.92
CA MET A 84 -11.80 0.33 9.96
C MET A 84 -12.49 -1.04 9.80
N ALA A 85 -11.75 -2.14 9.89
CA ALA A 85 -12.28 -3.50 9.83
C ALA A 85 -12.96 -3.93 11.14
N GLY A 86 -12.56 -3.37 12.28
CA GLY A 86 -13.04 -3.72 13.61
C GLY A 86 -12.33 -4.92 14.24
N TYR A 87 -11.24 -5.41 13.63
CA TYR A 87 -10.44 -6.54 14.10
C TYR A 87 -9.03 -6.50 13.47
N ASP A 88 -8.12 -7.38 13.93
CA ASP A 88 -6.74 -7.49 13.43
C ASP A 88 -6.66 -8.21 12.07
N ALA A 89 -7.15 -7.52 11.04
CA ALA A 89 -7.31 -8.01 9.67
C ALA A 89 -6.06 -7.82 8.79
N PHE A 90 -5.15 -6.94 9.20
CA PHE A 90 -3.99 -6.53 8.41
C PHE A 90 -2.68 -6.86 9.13
N GLY A 91 -1.61 -6.99 8.34
CA GLY A 91 -0.26 -7.28 8.80
C GLY A 91 0.77 -6.41 8.10
N GLU A 92 2.00 -6.48 8.61
CA GLU A 92 3.15 -5.72 8.12
C GLU A 92 4.20 -6.68 7.59
N VAL A 93 4.78 -6.38 6.43
CA VAL A 93 5.87 -7.17 5.83
C VAL A 93 6.95 -6.21 5.35
N VAL A 94 8.21 -6.50 5.71
CA VAL A 94 9.37 -5.72 5.25
C VAL A 94 10.23 -6.60 4.37
N ILE A 95 10.49 -6.18 3.13
CA ILE A 95 11.23 -6.97 2.14
C ILE A 95 12.38 -6.15 1.56
N PRO A 96 13.60 -6.69 1.43
CA PRO A 96 14.68 -6.04 0.70
C PRO A 96 14.28 -5.76 -0.76
N LEU A 97 14.60 -4.56 -1.26
CA LEU A 97 14.32 -4.20 -2.64
C LEU A 97 15.35 -4.86 -3.57
N THR A 98 14.89 -5.75 -4.46
CA THR A 98 15.76 -6.46 -5.40
C THR A 98 16.57 -5.48 -6.26
N GLY A 99 17.90 -5.63 -6.25
CA GLY A 99 18.82 -4.78 -7.02
C GLY A 99 19.07 -3.40 -6.41
N ALA A 100 18.72 -3.18 -5.14
CA ALA A 100 19.03 -1.96 -4.40
C ALA A 100 19.47 -2.31 -2.96
N GLU A 101 20.78 -2.46 -2.76
CA GLU A 101 21.36 -2.83 -1.47
C GLU A 101 21.01 -1.79 -0.39
N GLY A 102 20.62 -2.28 0.79
CA GLY A 102 20.21 -1.45 1.92
C GLY A 102 18.83 -0.77 1.76
N GLU A 103 18.12 -1.01 0.66
CA GLU A 103 16.77 -0.52 0.46
C GLU A 103 15.71 -1.57 0.78
N TYR A 104 14.59 -1.13 1.34
CA TYR A 104 13.50 -1.99 1.75
C TYR A 104 12.16 -1.44 1.26
N VAL A 105 11.22 -2.35 1.03
CA VAL A 105 9.80 -2.09 0.81
C VAL A 105 9.05 -2.45 2.08
N TYR A 106 8.19 -1.53 2.54
CA TYR A 106 7.39 -1.67 3.75
C TYR A 106 5.93 -1.84 3.35
N LYS A 107 5.41 -3.06 3.49
CA LYS A 107 4.12 -3.47 2.93
C LYS A 107 3.09 -3.60 4.04
N VAL A 108 1.88 -3.15 3.74
CA VAL A 108 0.68 -3.57 4.49
C VAL A 108 -0.02 -4.65 3.67
N VAL A 109 -0.32 -5.77 4.31
CA VAL A 109 -0.98 -6.92 3.69
C VAL A 109 -2.30 -7.21 4.40
N LYS A 110 -3.33 -7.60 3.66
CA LYS A 110 -4.54 -8.17 4.23
C LYS A 110 -4.26 -9.63 4.60
N LYS A 111 -4.48 -10.01 5.85
CA LYS A 111 -4.34 -11.39 6.33
C LYS A 111 -5.39 -12.26 5.62
N ALA A 112 -4.94 -13.38 5.08
CA ALA A 112 -5.77 -14.41 4.49
C ALA A 112 -5.27 -15.78 4.98
N TYR A 113 -6.08 -16.83 4.84
CA TYR A 113 -5.59 -18.20 4.98
C TYR A 113 -4.65 -18.52 3.81
N GLY A 114 -3.37 -18.16 3.93
CA GLY A 114 -2.37 -18.26 2.87
C GLY A 114 -1.47 -17.03 2.77
N PRO A 115 -0.74 -16.83 1.66
CA PRO A 115 0.01 -15.59 1.46
C PRO A 115 -0.95 -14.40 1.49
N GLY A 116 -0.64 -13.41 2.33
CA GLY A 116 -1.45 -12.20 2.45
C GLY A 116 -1.58 -11.46 1.12
N ILE A 117 -2.64 -10.68 0.96
CA ILE A 117 -2.85 -9.86 -0.24
C ILE A 117 -2.21 -8.50 0.00
N ASP A 118 -1.25 -8.11 -0.84
CA ASP A 118 -0.62 -6.79 -0.79
C ASP A 118 -1.67 -5.69 -0.99
N VAL A 119 -1.63 -4.67 -0.13
CA VAL A 119 -2.58 -3.55 -0.14
C VAL A 119 -1.88 -2.25 -0.52
N VAL A 120 -0.75 -1.96 0.13
CA VAL A 120 0.05 -0.77 -0.11
C VAL A 120 1.52 -1.06 0.19
N ASP A 121 2.37 -0.60 -0.71
CA ASP A 121 3.81 -0.67 -0.61
C ASP A 121 4.37 0.74 -0.33
N TYR A 122 5.09 0.91 0.77
CA TYR A 122 5.80 2.15 1.08
C TYR A 122 7.29 2.02 0.79
N PHE A 123 7.80 2.98 0.04
CA PHE A 123 9.20 3.09 -0.35
C PHE A 123 9.79 4.41 0.18
N ALA A 124 11.11 4.42 0.36
CA ALA A 124 11.84 5.64 0.65
C ALA A 124 11.74 6.63 -0.52
N MET A 125 11.58 7.92 -0.18
CA MET A 125 11.52 9.01 -1.15
C MET A 125 12.76 9.06 -2.02
N LYS A 126 12.58 9.16 -3.34
CA LYS A 126 13.67 9.35 -4.29
C LYS A 126 13.80 10.82 -4.68
N LYS A 127 15.03 11.31 -4.78
CA LYS A 127 15.30 12.67 -5.27
C LYS A 127 14.87 12.79 -6.74
N GLY A 128 14.33 13.95 -7.11
CA GLY A 128 14.01 14.28 -8.50
C GLY A 128 12.77 13.61 -9.09
N VAL A 129 11.93 12.97 -8.29
CA VAL A 129 10.63 12.43 -8.75
C VAL A 129 9.74 13.59 -9.18
N LYS A 130 9.46 13.68 -10.48
CA LYS A 130 8.51 14.64 -11.02
C LYS A 130 7.10 14.17 -10.71
N THR A 131 6.22 15.08 -10.32
CA THR A 131 4.85 14.75 -9.92
C THR A 131 3.81 15.60 -10.61
N GLN A 132 2.64 15.02 -10.86
CA GLN A 132 1.43 15.71 -11.24
C GLN A 132 0.42 15.63 -10.09
N ARG A 133 -0.26 16.74 -9.78
CA ARG A 133 -1.29 16.76 -8.73
C ARG A 133 -2.67 16.57 -9.38
N ILE A 134 -3.41 15.55 -8.92
CA ILE A 134 -4.75 15.23 -9.42
C ILE A 134 -5.64 15.02 -8.19
N LYS A 135 -6.77 15.76 -8.10
CA LYS A 135 -7.67 15.77 -6.92
C LYS A 135 -6.94 16.01 -5.58
N GLY A 136 -5.86 16.78 -5.59
CA GLY A 136 -5.03 17.09 -4.42
C GLY A 136 -3.99 16.03 -4.04
N ILE A 137 -3.99 14.86 -4.67
CA ILE A 137 -3.00 13.79 -4.47
C ILE A 137 -1.85 14.00 -5.46
N ARG A 138 -0.61 13.74 -5.02
CA ARG A 138 0.57 13.79 -5.90
C ARG A 138 0.83 12.41 -6.49
N TYR A 139 0.82 12.32 -7.80
CA TYR A 139 1.16 11.12 -8.55
C TYR A 139 2.51 11.32 -9.24
N ALA A 140 3.35 10.29 -9.29
CA ALA A 140 4.58 10.32 -10.08
C ALA A 140 4.22 10.50 -11.56
N HIS A 141 4.84 11.47 -12.22
CA HIS A 141 4.51 11.83 -13.60
C HIS A 141 4.77 10.64 -14.54
N TRP A 142 3.88 10.38 -15.49
CA TRP A 142 3.98 9.22 -16.38
C TRP A 142 5.29 9.18 -17.19
N LEU A 143 5.80 10.33 -17.65
CA LEU A 143 7.14 10.42 -18.27
C LEU A 143 8.28 9.93 -17.36
N TYR A 144 8.19 10.17 -16.04
CA TYR A 144 9.16 9.65 -15.08
C TYR A 144 9.04 8.12 -14.98
N ALA A 145 7.81 7.59 -14.98
CA ALA A 145 7.55 6.16 -14.98
C ALA A 145 8.07 5.50 -16.28
N LYS A 146 7.82 6.08 -17.45
CA LYS A 146 8.35 5.63 -18.75
C LYS A 146 9.87 5.47 -18.71
N LYS A 147 10.58 6.53 -18.30
CA LYS A 147 12.05 6.49 -18.16
C LYS A 147 12.53 5.39 -17.20
N LYS A 148 11.80 5.15 -16.11
CA LYS A 148 12.13 4.07 -15.16
C LYS A 148 11.92 2.68 -15.75
N LEU A 149 10.87 2.50 -16.53
CA LEU A 149 10.59 1.23 -17.21
C LEU A 149 11.65 0.95 -18.28
N GLU A 150 12.07 1.95 -19.06
CA GLU A 150 13.19 1.85 -20.02
C GLU A 150 14.46 1.38 -19.31
N GLN A 151 14.81 2.02 -18.18
CA GLN A 151 15.96 1.61 -17.35
C GLN A 151 15.84 0.16 -16.89
N ILE A 152 14.66 -0.27 -16.42
CA ILE A 152 14.43 -1.65 -15.97
C ILE A 152 14.66 -2.65 -17.10
N VAL A 153 14.16 -2.37 -18.31
CA VAL A 153 14.30 -3.28 -19.47
C VAL A 153 15.76 -3.44 -19.90
N THR A 154 16.58 -2.40 -19.70
CA THR A 154 18.03 -2.44 -20.01
C THR A 154 18.89 -2.99 -18.87
N ASP A 155 18.35 -3.11 -17.66
CA ASP A 155 19.10 -3.50 -16.46
C ASP A 155 19.12 -5.03 -16.31
N PRO A 156 20.28 -5.69 -16.47
CA PRO A 156 20.37 -7.15 -16.40
C PRO A 156 20.05 -7.71 -15.01
N GLN A 157 20.23 -6.92 -13.94
CA GLN A 157 19.90 -7.35 -12.58
C GLN A 157 18.38 -7.39 -12.32
N LYS A 158 17.58 -6.77 -13.21
CA LYS A 158 16.12 -6.72 -13.12
C LYS A 158 15.44 -7.57 -14.17
N ARG A 159 16.09 -8.65 -14.63
CA ARG A 159 15.57 -9.56 -15.65
C ARG A 159 14.18 -10.10 -15.31
N ASN A 160 13.92 -10.38 -14.02
CA ASN A 160 12.61 -10.80 -13.53
C ASN A 160 11.49 -9.75 -13.71
N ARG A 161 11.83 -8.47 -13.93
CA ARG A 161 10.91 -7.36 -14.16
C ARG A 161 10.78 -6.98 -15.64
N HIS A 162 11.61 -7.49 -16.53
CA HIS A 162 11.67 -7.09 -17.95
C HIS A 162 10.34 -7.28 -18.67
N MET A 163 9.71 -8.44 -18.55
CA MET A 163 8.44 -8.75 -19.24
C MET A 163 7.35 -7.74 -18.87
N LYS A 164 7.16 -7.52 -17.56
CA LYS A 164 6.20 -6.56 -17.02
C LYS A 164 6.51 -5.13 -17.45
N ALA A 165 7.79 -4.75 -17.45
CA ALA A 165 8.20 -3.41 -17.84
C ALA A 165 8.00 -3.13 -19.35
N ARG A 166 8.26 -4.11 -20.21
CA ARG A 166 7.98 -4.01 -21.66
C ARG A 166 6.50 -3.87 -21.95
N GLU A 167 5.65 -4.59 -21.24
CA GLU A 167 4.20 -4.47 -21.40
C GLU A 167 3.72 -3.08 -20.99
N ASP A 168 4.15 -2.58 -19.83
CA ASP A 168 3.80 -1.24 -19.36
C ASP A 168 4.31 -0.16 -20.33
N LEU A 169 5.50 -0.32 -20.93
CA LEU A 169 5.99 0.59 -21.98
C LEU A 169 5.12 0.57 -23.24
N ARG A 170 4.79 -0.63 -23.76
CA ARG A 170 3.93 -0.77 -24.94
C ARG A 170 2.59 -0.07 -24.76
N ARG A 171 2.06 -0.08 -23.53
CA ARG A 171 0.80 0.58 -23.16
C ARG A 171 0.91 2.10 -23.07
N ILE A 172 2.06 2.62 -22.63
CA ILE A 172 2.33 4.07 -22.59
C ILE A 172 2.52 4.63 -24.00
N ASP A 173 3.04 3.83 -24.92
CA ASP A 173 3.35 4.23 -26.31
C ASP A 173 2.19 4.02 -27.30
N ALA A 174 1.10 3.35 -26.88
CA ALA A 174 -0.10 3.10 -27.68
C ALA A 174 -1.09 4.27 -27.63
#